data_AF-A0A0K3BIT2-F1
#
_entry.id   AF-A0A0K3BIT2-F1
#
_cell.length_a   1.000
_cell.length_b   1.000
_cell.length_c   1.000
_cell.angle_alpha   90.00
_cell.angle_beta   90.00
_cell.angle_gamma   90.00
#
_symmetry.space_group_name_H-M   'P 1'
#
loop_
_entity.id
_entity.type
_entity.pdbx_description
1 polymer ?
#
loop_
_entity_poly.entity_id
_entity_poly.type
_entity_poly.pdbx_seq_one_letter_code
_entity_poly.pdbx_strand_id
1 'polypeptide(L)'
;MVATALAALRTYEQAQVLTNLLRTHPELAAEAEWHATTLLSAPSRDQVSNDLADTLTAYEFADMDAPEVGVCDPDDACAFLVDKAVEPYLSEIQRRASLGLTNAAHGIATGVLMSLYNLREYEHSTEHVLGSAGDLVDYARRVTILLEQLDIPLPRENLSEACPTWPLSG
;
A
#
# COMPACT_ATOMS: atom_id res chain seq x y z
N MET A 1 -9.22 -23.04 30.00
CA MET A 1 -10.49 -22.73 29.30
C MET A 1 -10.59 -23.63 28.08
N VAL A 2 -11.76 -24.22 27.82
CA VAL A 2 -11.98 -25.05 26.62
C VAL A 2 -12.10 -24.11 25.41
N ALA A 3 -11.38 -24.39 24.34
CA ALA A 3 -11.48 -23.62 23.10
C ALA A 3 -12.90 -23.72 22.53
N THR A 4 -13.50 -22.58 22.17
CA THR A 4 -14.81 -22.57 21.52
C THR A 4 -14.64 -22.84 20.02
N ALA A 5 -15.67 -23.40 19.38
CA ALA A 5 -15.62 -23.66 17.94
C ALA A 5 -15.36 -22.39 17.13
N LEU A 6 -15.95 -21.25 17.52
CA LEU A 6 -15.73 -19.95 16.88
C LEU A 6 -14.26 -19.50 16.97
N ALA A 7 -13.60 -19.71 18.12
CA ALA A 7 -12.21 -19.33 18.33
C ALA A 7 -11.21 -20.25 17.58
N ALA A 8 -11.65 -21.43 17.13
CA ALA A 8 -10.82 -22.39 16.42
C ALA A 8 -10.90 -22.25 14.87
N LEU A 9 -11.73 -21.34 14.36
CA LEU A 9 -11.93 -21.14 12.92
C LEU A 9 -10.69 -20.55 12.25
N ARG A 10 -10.39 -21.04 11.05
CA ARG A 10 -9.45 -20.42 10.11
C ARG A 10 -10.08 -19.18 9.47
N THR A 11 -9.26 -18.31 8.89
CA THR A 11 -9.72 -17.04 8.27
C THR A 11 -10.83 -17.24 7.24
N TYR A 12 -10.72 -18.23 6.35
CA TYR A 12 -11.76 -18.50 5.36
C TYR A 12 -13.06 -19.03 6.00
N GLU A 13 -12.97 -19.74 7.13
CA GLU A 13 -14.13 -20.29 7.85
C GLU A 13 -14.85 -19.18 8.61
N GLN A 14 -14.11 -18.22 9.18
CA GLN A 14 -14.68 -17.00 9.78
C GLN A 14 -15.50 -16.21 8.76
N ALA A 15 -14.97 -16.02 7.55
CA ALA A 15 -15.68 -15.34 6.47
C ALA A 15 -16.97 -16.07 6.05
N GLN A 16 -16.93 -17.42 6.00
CA GLN A 16 -18.13 -18.23 5.71
C GLN A 16 -19.18 -18.11 6.81
N VAL A 17 -18.76 -18.11 8.09
CA VAL A 17 -19.67 -17.91 9.22
C VAL A 17 -20.33 -16.54 9.16
N LEU A 18 -19.56 -15.46 8.94
CA LEU A 18 -20.12 -14.10 8.78
C LEU A 18 -21.12 -14.03 7.63
N THR A 19 -20.78 -14.60 6.47
CA THR A 19 -21.66 -14.65 5.29
C THR A 19 -22.98 -15.37 5.62
N ASN A 20 -22.91 -16.50 6.32
CA ASN A 20 -24.09 -17.25 6.73
C ASN A 20 -24.92 -16.51 7.78
N LEU A 21 -24.28 -15.82 8.73
CA LEU A 21 -24.96 -14.99 9.71
C LEU A 21 -25.71 -13.86 9.02
N LEU A 22 -25.08 -13.08 8.14
CA LEU A 22 -25.74 -11.99 7.42
C LEU A 22 -26.88 -12.46 6.51
N ARG A 23 -26.75 -13.64 5.90
CA ARG A 23 -27.84 -14.25 5.12
C ARG A 23 -29.04 -14.64 5.98
N THR A 24 -28.79 -15.09 7.21
CA THR A 24 -29.85 -15.56 8.13
C THR A 24 -30.43 -14.42 8.96
N HIS A 25 -29.63 -13.39 9.22
CA HIS A 25 -29.90 -12.22 10.04
C HIS A 25 -29.55 -10.92 9.28
N PRO A 26 -30.37 -10.53 8.27
CA PRO A 26 -30.10 -9.33 7.47
C PRO A 26 -30.04 -8.04 8.30
N GLU A 27 -30.66 -8.01 9.47
CA GLU A 27 -30.59 -6.89 10.42
C GLU A 27 -29.16 -6.56 10.88
N LEU A 28 -28.25 -7.54 10.85
CA LEU A 28 -26.85 -7.36 11.23
C LEU A 28 -26.01 -6.71 10.12
N ALA A 29 -26.53 -6.56 8.90
CA ALA A 29 -25.76 -6.07 7.76
C ALA A 29 -25.19 -4.66 7.99
N ALA A 30 -25.99 -3.75 8.55
CA ALA A 30 -25.53 -2.39 8.82
C ALA A 30 -24.42 -2.34 9.87
N GLU A 31 -24.50 -3.19 10.90
CA GLU A 31 -23.47 -3.29 11.95
C GLU A 31 -22.18 -3.92 11.41
N ALA A 32 -22.30 -5.00 10.62
CA ALA A 32 -21.16 -5.62 9.96
C ALA A 32 -20.47 -4.64 8.99
N GLU A 33 -21.23 -3.86 8.23
CA GLU A 33 -20.69 -2.83 7.33
C GLU A 33 -19.98 -1.72 8.11
N TRP A 34 -20.54 -1.30 9.24
CA TRP A 34 -19.89 -0.31 10.13
C TRP A 34 -18.55 -0.83 10.66
N HIS A 35 -18.48 -2.09 11.08
CA HIS A 35 -17.23 -2.72 11.53
C HIS A 35 -16.21 -2.85 10.38
N ALA A 36 -16.64 -3.27 9.19
CA ALA A 36 -15.79 -3.36 8.02
C ALA A 36 -15.23 -1.98 7.63
N THR A 37 -16.09 -0.96 7.58
CA THR A 37 -15.71 0.42 7.31
C THR A 37 -14.70 0.94 8.33
N THR A 38 -14.93 0.69 9.62
CA THR A 38 -14.03 1.10 10.70
C THR A 38 -12.65 0.45 10.55
N LEU A 39 -12.60 -0.84 10.25
CA LEU A 39 -11.36 -1.57 9.99
C LEU A 39 -10.60 -1.00 8.79
N LEU A 40 -11.32 -0.69 7.71
CA LEU A 40 -10.75 -0.14 6.48
C LEU A 40 -10.43 1.35 6.55
N SER A 41 -10.87 2.06 7.59
CA SER A 41 -10.61 3.51 7.74
C SER A 41 -9.31 3.83 8.46
N ALA A 42 -8.59 2.83 8.99
CA ALA A 42 -7.53 3.02 9.97
C ALA A 42 -6.06 2.80 9.51
N PRO A 43 -5.62 3.12 8.28
CA PRO A 43 -4.19 3.05 7.99
C PRO A 43 -3.49 4.26 8.64
N SER A 44 -2.58 3.99 9.59
CA SER A 44 -1.61 5.00 10.00
C SER A 44 -0.64 5.22 8.83
N ARG A 45 -0.55 6.46 8.33
CA ARG A 45 0.43 6.84 7.30
C ARG A 45 1.85 6.45 7.71
N ASP A 46 2.17 6.52 9.00
CA ASP A 46 3.48 6.16 9.54
C ASP A 46 3.71 4.65 9.46
N GLN A 47 2.68 3.84 9.74
CA GLN A 47 2.76 2.38 9.60
C GLN A 47 3.01 1.99 8.15
N VAL A 48 2.25 2.56 7.21
CA VAL A 48 2.43 2.33 5.77
C VAL A 48 3.83 2.75 5.32
N SER A 49 4.31 3.90 5.79
CA SER A 49 5.64 4.40 5.45
C SER A 49 6.73 3.44 5.93
N ASN A 50 6.62 2.96 7.16
CA ASN A 50 7.59 2.04 7.76
C ASN A 50 7.54 0.66 7.08
N ASP A 51 6.36 0.10 6.86
CA ASP A 51 6.21 -1.22 6.23
C ASP A 51 6.78 -1.23 4.80
N LEU A 52 6.54 -0.17 4.02
CA LEU A 52 7.12 -0.05 2.70
C LEU A 52 8.65 0.17 2.77
N ALA A 53 9.12 0.97 3.72
CA ALA A 53 10.56 1.19 3.89
C ALA A 53 11.30 -0.09 4.28
N ASP A 54 10.77 -0.85 5.23
CA ASP A 54 11.29 -2.15 5.64
C ASP A 54 11.32 -3.12 4.46
N THR A 55 10.26 -3.14 3.64
CA THR A 55 10.22 -3.99 2.43
C THR A 55 11.27 -3.59 1.42
N LEU A 56 11.36 -2.30 1.08
CA LEU A 56 12.29 -1.80 0.06
C LEU A 56 13.74 -1.96 0.49
N THR A 57 14.06 -1.69 1.76
CA THR A 57 15.41 -1.81 2.31
C THR A 57 15.86 -3.25 2.55
N ALA A 58 14.92 -4.19 2.62
CA ALA A 58 15.22 -5.61 2.72
C ALA A 58 15.62 -6.25 1.38
N TYR A 59 15.38 -5.58 0.24
CA TYR A 59 15.78 -6.12 -1.05
C TYR A 59 17.29 -6.11 -1.24
N GLU A 60 17.81 -7.27 -1.60
CA GLU A 60 19.19 -7.48 -2.00
C GLU A 60 19.28 -7.74 -3.51
N PHE A 61 20.46 -7.59 -4.11
CA PHE A 61 20.66 -7.91 -5.53
C PHE A 61 20.32 -9.38 -5.86
N ALA A 62 20.42 -10.30 -4.90
CA ALA A 62 20.00 -11.69 -5.09
C ALA A 62 18.49 -11.84 -5.35
N ASP A 63 17.66 -10.89 -4.92
CA ASP A 63 16.22 -10.91 -5.18
C ASP A 63 15.88 -10.67 -6.66
N MET A 64 16.81 -10.11 -7.44
CA MET A 64 16.67 -9.95 -8.89
C MET A 64 16.65 -11.30 -9.63
N ASP A 65 17.16 -12.37 -9.01
CA ASP A 65 17.16 -13.72 -9.59
C ASP A 65 15.82 -14.46 -9.35
N ALA A 66 14.84 -13.83 -8.69
CA ALA A 66 13.55 -14.44 -8.43
C ALA A 66 12.81 -14.77 -9.75
N PRO A 67 12.15 -15.94 -9.86
CA PRO A 67 11.50 -16.37 -11.11
C PRO A 67 10.48 -15.37 -11.70
N GLU A 68 9.84 -14.58 -10.84
CA GLU A 68 8.85 -13.56 -11.19
C GLU A 68 9.43 -12.28 -11.81
N VAL A 69 10.72 -12.00 -11.58
CA VAL A 69 11.45 -10.90 -12.24
C VAL A 69 11.62 -11.24 -13.74
N GLY A 70 11.86 -12.52 -14.04
CA GLY A 70 12.13 -12.98 -15.39
C GLY A 70 13.51 -12.59 -15.90
N VAL A 71 13.73 -12.70 -17.21
CA VAL A 71 15.01 -12.37 -17.85
C VAL A 71 14.95 -10.94 -18.39
N CYS A 72 15.60 -10.01 -17.70
CA CYS A 72 15.68 -8.59 -18.07
C CYS A 72 17.05 -7.99 -17.73
N ASP A 73 17.25 -6.72 -18.05
CA ASP A 73 18.44 -5.96 -17.65
C ASP A 73 18.46 -5.75 -16.12
N PRO A 74 19.62 -5.69 -15.45
CA PRO A 74 19.69 -5.45 -14.01
C PRO A 74 18.94 -4.21 -13.52
N ASP A 75 18.94 -3.12 -14.29
CA ASP A 75 18.21 -1.90 -13.91
C ASP A 75 16.69 -2.14 -13.99
N ASP A 76 16.21 -2.88 -15.00
CA ASP A 76 14.81 -3.30 -15.11
C ASP A 76 14.41 -4.23 -13.95
N ALA A 77 15.31 -5.13 -13.53
CA ALA A 77 15.10 -6.01 -12.39
C ALA A 77 14.97 -5.22 -11.07
N CYS A 78 15.81 -4.19 -10.89
CA CYS A 78 15.72 -3.29 -9.74
C CYS A 78 14.39 -2.52 -9.75
N ALA A 79 14.01 -1.97 -10.90
CA ALA A 79 12.76 -1.25 -11.06
C ALA A 79 11.54 -2.15 -10.78
N PHE A 80 11.58 -3.40 -11.22
CA PHE A 80 10.55 -4.41 -10.94
C PHE A 80 10.39 -4.68 -9.44
N LEU A 81 11.47 -4.78 -8.67
CA LEU A 81 11.39 -5.01 -7.23
C LEU A 81 10.72 -3.83 -6.51
N VAL A 82 11.00 -2.59 -6.93
CA VAL A 82 10.31 -1.41 -6.39
C VAL A 82 8.83 -1.41 -6.78
N ASP A 83 8.51 -1.71 -8.04
CA ASP A 83 7.12 -1.84 -8.50
C ASP A 83 6.36 -2.89 -7.69
N LYS A 84 6.97 -4.07 -7.49
CA LYS A 84 6.42 -5.16 -6.69
C LYS A 84 6.11 -4.74 -5.25
N ALA A 85 6.96 -3.92 -4.63
CA ALA A 85 6.73 -3.41 -3.28
C ALA A 85 5.64 -2.34 -3.22
N VAL A 86 5.53 -1.48 -4.24
CA VAL A 86 4.57 -0.35 -4.27
C VAL A 86 3.17 -0.79 -4.69
N GLU A 87 3.05 -1.74 -5.62
CA GLU A 87 1.78 -2.18 -6.22
C GLU A 87 0.68 -2.59 -5.21
N PRO A 88 0.98 -3.33 -4.11
CA PRO A 88 -0.02 -3.66 -3.10
C PRO A 88 -0.68 -2.41 -2.48
N TYR A 89 0.06 -1.31 -2.33
CA TYR A 89 -0.47 -0.07 -1.79
C TYR A 89 -1.32 0.69 -2.81
N LEU A 90 -0.95 0.67 -4.10
CA LEU A 90 -1.77 1.24 -5.18
C LEU A 90 -3.12 0.52 -5.27
N SER A 91 -3.08 -0.82 -5.23
CA SER A 91 -4.28 -1.66 -5.20
C SER A 91 -5.17 -1.34 -3.99
N GLU A 92 -4.59 -1.11 -2.81
CA GLU A 92 -5.36 -0.78 -1.61
C GLU A 92 -5.94 0.65 -1.65
N ILE A 93 -5.21 1.62 -2.22
CA ILE A 93 -5.73 2.97 -2.49
C ILE A 93 -6.97 2.88 -3.37
N GLN A 94 -6.90 2.16 -4.48
CA GLN A 94 -8.02 1.98 -5.39
C GLN A 94 -9.20 1.28 -4.71
N ARG A 95 -8.93 0.22 -3.93
CA ARG A 95 -9.95 -0.51 -3.18
C ARG A 95 -10.69 0.41 -2.21
N ARG A 96 -9.98 1.18 -1.39
CA ARG A 96 -10.58 2.09 -0.41
C ARG A 96 -11.31 3.27 -1.06
N ALA A 97 -10.76 3.83 -2.13
CA ALA A 97 -11.42 4.86 -2.91
C ALA A 97 -12.76 4.38 -3.49
N SER A 98 -12.82 3.15 -4.01
CA SER A 98 -14.06 2.57 -4.56
C SER A 98 -15.17 2.39 -3.52
N LEU A 99 -14.81 2.37 -2.24
CA LEU A 99 -15.74 2.29 -1.09
C LEU A 99 -16.08 3.68 -0.51
N GLY A 100 -15.62 4.78 -1.13
CA GLY A 100 -15.80 6.15 -0.62
C GLY A 100 -14.93 6.48 0.61
N LEU A 101 -13.94 5.64 0.93
CA LEU A 101 -13.06 5.81 2.09
C LEU A 101 -11.86 6.71 1.75
N THR A 102 -12.13 7.93 1.29
CA THR A 102 -11.12 8.87 0.78
C THR A 102 -10.00 9.14 1.77
N ASN A 103 -10.32 9.38 3.05
CA ASN A 103 -9.30 9.63 4.08
C ASN A 103 -8.35 8.44 4.27
N ALA A 104 -8.85 7.22 4.12
CA ALA A 104 -8.04 6.02 4.26
C ALA A 104 -7.13 5.82 3.04
N ALA A 105 -7.65 6.07 1.83
CA ALA A 105 -6.85 6.09 0.60
C ALA A 105 -5.75 7.17 0.68
N HIS A 106 -6.08 8.37 1.14
CA HIS A 106 -5.11 9.45 1.38
C HIS A 106 -4.07 9.09 2.43
N GLY A 107 -4.45 8.42 3.51
CA GLY A 107 -3.51 7.95 4.53
C GLY A 107 -2.47 6.98 3.97
N ILE A 108 -2.89 6.03 3.13
CA ILE A 108 -1.98 5.09 2.46
C ILE A 108 -1.07 5.84 1.49
N ALA A 109 -1.64 6.66 0.60
CA ALA A 109 -0.86 7.42 -0.37
C ALA A 109 0.19 8.31 0.32
N THR A 110 -0.20 8.99 1.41
CA THR A 110 0.73 9.81 2.21
C THR A 110 1.87 8.97 2.76
N GLY A 111 1.59 7.78 3.32
CA GLY A 111 2.62 6.87 3.83
C GLY A 111 3.57 6.37 2.73
N VAL A 112 3.06 6.02 1.56
CA VAL A 112 3.88 5.61 0.41
C VAL A 112 4.80 6.76 -0.03
N LEU A 113 4.26 7.97 -0.16
CA LEU A 113 5.04 9.16 -0.52
C LEU A 113 6.13 9.48 0.50
N MET A 114 5.82 9.39 1.80
CA MET A 114 6.79 9.57 2.88
C MET A 114 7.93 8.54 2.79
N SER A 115 7.62 7.28 2.56
CA SER A 115 8.61 6.21 2.44
C SER A 115 9.55 6.43 1.26
N LEU A 116 9.00 6.62 0.06
CA LEU A 116 9.79 6.88 -1.15
C LEU A 116 10.64 8.13 -1.00
N TYR A 117 10.07 9.20 -0.44
CA TYR A 117 10.81 10.43 -0.19
C TYR A 117 11.96 10.19 0.77
N ASN A 118 11.76 9.50 1.89
CA ASN A 118 12.81 9.22 2.86
C ASN A 118 13.93 8.35 2.29
N LEU A 119 13.60 7.40 1.42
CA LEU A 119 14.55 6.52 0.77
C LEU A 119 15.29 7.14 -0.42
N ARG A 120 15.03 8.40 -0.77
CA ARG A 120 15.75 9.11 -1.84
C ARG A 120 17.27 9.16 -1.63
N GLU A 121 17.76 8.98 -0.41
CA GLU A 121 19.20 8.89 -0.15
C GLU A 121 19.86 7.64 -0.75
N TYR A 122 19.06 6.60 -1.05
CA TYR A 122 19.52 5.41 -1.76
C TYR A 122 19.49 5.57 -3.28
N GLU A 123 18.92 6.67 -3.81
CA GLU A 123 19.02 6.97 -5.25
C GLU A 123 20.50 7.06 -5.63
N HIS A 124 20.90 6.37 -6.70
CA HIS A 124 22.30 6.23 -7.14
C HIS A 124 23.23 5.45 -6.19
N SER A 125 22.70 4.73 -5.20
CA SER A 125 23.50 3.81 -4.38
C SER A 125 24.03 2.64 -5.23
N THR A 126 25.33 2.40 -5.21
CA THR A 126 25.91 1.20 -5.86
C THR A 126 25.80 -0.06 -4.99
N GLU A 127 25.32 0.08 -3.75
CA GLU A 127 25.26 -0.99 -2.76
C GLU A 127 23.83 -1.50 -2.51
N HIS A 128 22.84 -0.90 -3.20
CA HIS A 128 21.43 -1.20 -2.97
C HIS A 128 20.63 -1.18 -4.28
N VAL A 129 19.66 -2.10 -4.40
CA VAL A 129 18.70 -2.20 -5.50
C VAL A 129 18.06 -0.84 -5.88
N LEU A 130 17.73 0.01 -4.90
CA LEU A 130 17.12 1.32 -5.15
C LEU A 130 17.99 2.26 -5.98
N GLY A 131 19.32 2.09 -5.96
CA GLY A 131 20.21 2.96 -6.72
C GLY A 131 20.16 2.78 -8.23
N SER A 132 19.63 1.65 -8.70
CA SER A 132 19.43 1.31 -10.11
C SER A 132 17.94 1.22 -10.50
N ALA A 133 17.01 1.48 -9.58
CA ALA A 133 15.57 1.36 -9.84
C ALA A 133 14.95 2.56 -10.57
N GLY A 134 15.76 3.55 -10.96
CA GLY A 134 15.30 4.84 -11.48
C GLY A 134 14.91 5.83 -10.38
N ASP A 135 14.34 6.97 -10.77
CA ASP A 135 14.05 8.06 -9.84
C ASP A 135 12.81 7.74 -8.97
N LEU A 136 12.93 7.81 -7.65
CA LEU A 136 11.83 7.51 -6.74
C LEU A 136 10.68 8.53 -6.85
N VAL A 137 10.98 9.73 -7.35
CA VAL A 137 9.97 10.75 -7.67
C VAL A 137 8.99 10.27 -8.76
N ASP A 138 9.41 9.38 -9.66
CA ASP A 138 8.53 8.85 -10.71
C ASP A 138 7.54 7.84 -10.12
N TYR A 139 7.96 7.02 -9.17
CA TYR A 139 7.07 6.16 -8.39
C TYR A 139 6.07 6.98 -7.57
N ALA A 140 6.56 8.05 -6.93
CA ALA A 140 5.70 8.97 -6.19
C ALA A 140 4.66 9.65 -7.10
N ARG A 141 5.04 10.00 -8.33
CA ARG A 141 4.11 10.57 -9.32
C ARG A 141 3.02 9.58 -9.75
N ARG A 142 3.31 8.28 -9.81
CA ARG A 142 2.29 7.25 -10.09
C ARG A 142 1.20 7.26 -9.02
N VAL A 143 1.56 7.45 -7.75
CA VAL A 143 0.60 7.57 -6.64
C VAL A 143 -0.30 8.80 -6.82
N THR A 144 0.27 9.96 -7.17
CA THR A 144 -0.53 11.18 -7.35
C THR A 144 -1.44 11.10 -8.57
N ILE A 145 -0.94 10.57 -9.70
CA ILE A 145 -1.75 10.32 -10.91
C ILE A 145 -2.90 9.37 -10.59
N LEU A 146 -2.68 8.31 -9.81
CA LEU A 146 -3.74 7.39 -9.40
C LEU A 146 -4.84 8.12 -8.62
N LEU A 147 -4.47 8.97 -7.65
CA LEU A 147 -5.43 9.74 -6.87
C LEU A 147 -6.23 10.74 -7.71
N GLU A 148 -5.59 11.37 -8.70
CA GLU A 148 -6.26 12.24 -9.67
C GLU A 148 -7.26 11.47 -10.54
N GLN A 149 -6.87 10.28 -11.03
CA GLN A 149 -7.75 9.41 -11.81
C GLN A 149 -8.96 8.90 -11.01
N LEU A 150 -8.83 8.80 -9.69
CA LEU A 150 -9.89 8.41 -8.76
C LEU A 150 -10.74 9.61 -8.28
N ASP A 151 -10.50 10.82 -8.80
CA ASP A 151 -11.17 12.07 -8.40
C ASP A 151 -11.05 12.37 -6.89
N ILE A 152 -9.93 11.96 -6.29
CA ILE A 152 -9.61 12.19 -4.88
C ILE A 152 -8.17 12.70 -4.71
N PRO A 153 -7.82 13.85 -5.33
CA PRO A 153 -6.46 14.37 -5.26
C PRO A 153 -6.00 14.55 -3.81
N LEU A 154 -4.73 14.27 -3.53
CA LEU A 154 -4.18 14.45 -2.19
C LEU A 154 -4.15 15.95 -1.84
N PRO A 155 -4.59 16.36 -0.64
CA PRO A 155 -4.48 17.76 -0.22
C PRO A 155 -3.03 18.27 -0.30
N ARG A 156 -2.85 19.51 -0.75
CA ARG A 156 -1.50 20.10 -0.91
C ARG A 156 -0.69 20.10 0.38
N GLU A 157 -1.35 20.28 1.52
CA GLU A 157 -0.70 20.21 2.84
C GLU A 157 -0.09 18.83 3.10
N ASN A 158 -0.84 17.76 2.86
CA ASN A 158 -0.37 16.38 2.98
C ASN A 158 0.79 16.09 2.01
N LEU A 159 0.70 16.57 0.76
CA LEU A 159 1.81 16.44 -0.22
C LEU A 159 3.07 17.15 0.29
N SER A 160 2.94 18.39 0.77
CA SER A 160 4.08 19.16 1.27
C SER A 160 4.69 18.58 2.54
N GLU A 161 3.89 17.94 3.38
CA GLU A 161 4.37 17.24 4.57
C GLU A 161 5.10 15.95 4.20
N ALA A 162 4.55 15.17 3.26
CA ALA A 162 5.10 13.88 2.87
C ALA A 162 6.39 13.99 2.04
N CYS A 163 6.46 14.96 1.12
CA CYS A 163 7.54 15.08 0.15
C CYS A 163 7.85 16.55 -0.19
N PRO A 164 8.42 17.33 0.77
CA PRO A 164 8.49 18.79 0.71
C PRO A 164 9.27 19.39 -0.47
N THR A 165 10.17 18.64 -1.11
CA THR A 165 11.02 19.15 -2.21
C THR A 165 10.68 18.61 -3.58
N TRP A 166 9.80 17.60 -3.68
CA TRP A 166 9.46 16.99 -4.97
C TRP A 166 8.33 17.76 -5.69
N PRO A 167 8.46 18.01 -7.00
CA PRO A 167 7.45 18.71 -7.79
C PRO A 167 6.32 17.76 -8.22
N LEU A 168 5.54 17.27 -7.25
CA LEU A 168 4.40 16.37 -7.51
C LEU A 168 3.08 17.12 -7.73
N SER A 169 3.08 18.45 -7.73
CA SER A 169 1.92 19.28 -8.04
C SER A 169 1.83 19.48 -9.56
N GLY A 170 0.88 18.80 -10.21
CA GLY A 170 0.43 19.07 -11.58
C GLY A 170 -0.75 20.03 -11.61
#